data_AF-A0ABD0L658-F1
#
_entry.id   AF-A0ABD0L658-F1
#
_cell.length_a   1.000
_cell.length_b   1.000
_cell.length_c   1.000
_cell.angle_alpha   90.00
_cell.angle_beta   90.00
_cell.angle_gamma   90.00
#
_symmetry.space_group_name_H-M   'P 1'
#
loop_
_entity.id
_entity.type
_entity.pdbx_description
1 polymer ?
#
loop_
_entity_poly.entity_id
_entity_poly.type
_entity_poly.pdbx_seq_one_letter_code
_entity_poly.pdbx_strand_id
1 'polypeptide(L)'
;MDKAHAYNETDSKSYYLTPAAFFSGGERDRDPADTAKGVAGVLDRQGNLRAVKASGMRITLPNIPDVGVMRTRYPIAPVFSEGSPIWKELEALRDIVLDMKSYAKYLKSQPVMAEPPTAAPAHHDATDNSEKTDVQLEAPSTLVTSPSHPEPVGMHTHTIDLAEWEWELLTEGNEVLRALTSEDNGHSHSLQIRFDKDTGKIRIVGCDKKAECKDGHSAVLEREEDNIHAV
;
A
#
# COMPACT_ATOMS: atom_id res chain seq x y z
N MET A 1 30.37 -20.20 8.21
CA MET A 1 31.03 -19.68 6.99
C MET A 1 32.50 -19.90 7.14
N ASP A 2 33.15 -20.46 6.11
CA ASP A 2 34.58 -20.77 6.12
C ASP A 2 35.29 -20.01 5.00
N LYS A 3 36.52 -19.55 5.22
CA LYS A 3 37.30 -18.78 4.25
C LYS A 3 37.57 -19.57 2.97
N ALA A 4 37.64 -20.91 3.05
CA ALA A 4 37.87 -21.77 1.89
C ALA A 4 36.70 -21.79 0.88
N HIS A 5 35.50 -21.43 1.32
CA HIS A 5 34.28 -21.42 0.49
C HIS A 5 33.74 -20.01 0.25
N ALA A 6 34.50 -18.98 0.61
CA ALA A 6 34.10 -17.59 0.46
C ALA A 6 34.33 -17.11 -0.98
N TYR A 7 33.44 -16.25 -1.48
CA TYR A 7 33.63 -15.57 -2.75
C TYR A 7 34.74 -14.53 -2.61
N ASN A 8 35.56 -14.39 -3.64
CA ASN A 8 36.59 -13.35 -3.66
C ASN A 8 35.99 -12.06 -4.23
N GLU A 9 35.97 -10.99 -3.43
CA GLU A 9 35.41 -9.70 -3.80
C GLU A 9 33.98 -9.79 -4.37
N THR A 10 33.74 -9.36 -5.62
CA THR A 10 32.40 -9.25 -6.21
C THR A 10 32.11 -10.44 -7.10
N ASP A 11 31.04 -11.19 -6.78
CA ASP A 11 30.48 -12.20 -7.68
C ASP A 11 29.66 -11.50 -8.78
N SER A 12 30.03 -11.71 -10.05
CA SER A 12 29.41 -11.05 -11.21
C SER A 12 27.97 -11.50 -11.51
N LYS A 13 27.51 -12.59 -10.88
CA LYS A 13 26.18 -13.14 -11.11
C LYS A 13 25.19 -12.79 -10.00
N SER A 14 25.63 -12.85 -8.75
CA SER A 14 24.75 -12.76 -7.57
C SER A 14 24.89 -11.43 -6.82
N TYR A 15 25.94 -10.64 -7.10
CA TYR A 15 26.19 -9.32 -6.51
C TYR A 15 25.98 -9.29 -4.99
N TYR A 16 26.79 -10.06 -4.26
CA TYR A 16 26.76 -10.11 -2.79
C TYR A 16 27.43 -8.86 -2.18
N LEU A 17 26.70 -7.74 -2.12
CA LEU A 17 27.23 -6.46 -1.63
C LEU A 17 26.53 -5.95 -0.37
N THR A 18 25.27 -6.32 -0.15
CA THR A 18 24.50 -5.82 0.99
C THR A 18 24.95 -6.50 2.28
N PRO A 19 25.41 -5.78 3.32
CA PRO A 19 25.78 -6.40 4.58
C PRO A 19 24.64 -7.22 5.18
N ALA A 20 24.93 -8.41 5.69
CA ALA A 20 23.88 -9.26 6.27
C ALA A 20 23.17 -8.58 7.45
N ALA A 21 23.92 -7.78 8.22
CA ALA A 21 23.44 -7.00 9.35
C ALA A 21 22.53 -5.82 8.97
N PHE A 22 22.42 -5.47 7.69
CA PHE A 22 21.47 -4.46 7.23
C PHE A 22 20.01 -4.89 7.47
N PHE A 23 19.76 -6.20 7.49
CA PHE A 23 18.44 -6.77 7.72
C PHE A 23 18.42 -7.51 9.07
N SER A 24 17.36 -7.31 9.86
CA SER A 24 17.16 -7.96 11.17
C SER A 24 16.39 -9.28 11.10
N GLY A 25 15.98 -9.72 9.89
CA GLY A 25 15.16 -10.91 9.69
C GLY A 25 15.51 -11.75 8.44
N GLY A 26 14.80 -12.87 8.32
CA GLY A 26 14.78 -13.72 7.12
C GLY A 26 13.91 -13.13 6.01
N GLU A 27 14.02 -13.70 4.80
CA GLU A 27 13.07 -13.43 3.73
C GLU A 27 11.76 -14.17 4.05
N ARG A 28 10.65 -13.44 4.14
CA ARG A 28 9.28 -13.98 4.13
C ARG A 28 8.77 -13.85 2.69
N ASP A 29 8.00 -14.85 2.24
CA ASP A 29 7.32 -14.85 0.94
C ASP A 29 8.24 -14.76 -0.28
N ARG A 30 9.18 -15.73 -0.34
CA ARG A 30 10.12 -15.84 -1.47
C ARG A 30 9.36 -16.03 -2.78
N ASP A 31 9.42 -15.02 -3.64
CA ASP A 31 8.81 -15.04 -4.96
C ASP A 31 9.79 -15.61 -6.01
N PRO A 32 9.33 -16.30 -7.06
CA PRO A 32 10.17 -16.70 -8.19
C PRO A 32 10.95 -15.54 -8.85
N ALA A 33 10.45 -14.31 -8.76
CA ALA A 33 11.11 -13.08 -9.20
C ALA A 33 12.20 -12.59 -8.24
N ASP A 34 12.28 -13.13 -7.02
CA ASP A 34 13.34 -12.81 -6.07
C ASP A 34 14.64 -13.50 -6.49
N THR A 35 15.49 -12.71 -7.13
CA THR A 35 16.80 -13.15 -7.63
C THR A 35 17.86 -13.25 -6.54
N ALA A 36 17.55 -12.79 -5.33
CA ALA A 36 18.48 -12.79 -4.22
C ALA A 36 18.60 -14.17 -3.56
N LYS A 37 19.84 -14.56 -3.24
CA LYS A 37 20.16 -15.76 -2.46
C LYS A 37 20.45 -15.37 -1.02
N GLY A 38 20.42 -16.39 -0.14
CA GLY A 38 20.73 -16.26 1.28
C GLY A 38 22.15 -15.73 1.57
N VAL A 39 22.51 -15.71 2.85
CA VAL A 39 23.76 -15.09 3.31
C VAL A 39 24.98 -15.83 2.73
N ALA A 40 25.88 -15.10 2.07
CA ALA A 40 27.15 -15.59 1.54
C ALA A 40 28.34 -14.89 2.22
N GLY A 41 29.48 -15.59 2.28
CA GLY A 41 30.73 -15.02 2.76
C GLY A 41 31.52 -14.44 1.60
N VAL A 42 31.90 -13.17 1.69
CA VAL A 42 32.76 -12.49 0.71
C VAL A 42 34.05 -12.04 1.40
N LEU A 43 35.19 -12.25 0.75
CA LEU A 43 36.47 -11.70 1.17
C LEU A 43 36.58 -10.26 0.68
N ASP A 44 36.85 -9.33 1.61
CA ASP A 44 37.19 -7.95 1.24
C ASP A 44 38.61 -7.85 0.66
N ARG A 45 38.98 -6.68 0.12
CA ARG A 45 40.32 -6.42 -0.44
C ARG A 45 41.47 -6.65 0.56
N GLN A 46 41.16 -6.70 1.85
CA GLN A 46 42.12 -6.92 2.94
C GLN A 46 42.13 -8.41 3.39
N GLY A 47 41.34 -9.28 2.75
CA GLY A 47 41.24 -10.71 3.05
C GLY A 47 40.40 -11.05 4.27
N ASN A 48 39.59 -10.10 4.77
CA ASN A 48 38.66 -10.35 5.87
C ASN A 48 37.33 -10.89 5.34
N LEU A 49 36.76 -11.83 6.08
CA LEU A 49 35.48 -12.44 5.74
C LEU A 49 34.34 -11.50 6.17
N ARG A 50 33.48 -11.13 5.22
CA ARG A 50 32.26 -10.33 5.44
C ARG A 50 31.04 -11.16 5.11
N ALA A 51 30.07 -11.17 6.02
CA ALA A 51 28.76 -11.78 5.76
C ALA A 51 27.86 -10.78 5.03
N VAL A 52 27.45 -11.14 3.82
CA VAL A 52 26.68 -10.29 2.91
C VAL A 52 25.51 -11.08 2.31
N LYS A 53 24.44 -10.39 1.93
CA LYS A 53 23.31 -10.91 1.16
C LYS A 53 23.41 -10.41 -0.28
N ALA A 54 22.78 -11.15 -1.20
CA ALA A 54 22.68 -10.74 -2.60
C ALA A 54 21.88 -9.42 -2.70
N SER A 55 22.39 -8.46 -3.46
CA SER A 55 21.77 -7.14 -3.68
C SER A 55 20.72 -7.14 -4.80
N GLY A 56 20.26 -8.32 -5.23
CA GLY A 56 19.23 -8.48 -6.25
C GLY A 56 17.88 -7.87 -5.86
N MET A 57 17.00 -7.77 -6.86
CA MET A 57 15.62 -7.31 -6.65
C MET A 57 14.87 -8.26 -5.72
N ARG A 58 14.03 -7.69 -4.87
CA ARG A 58 13.08 -8.42 -4.01
C ARG A 58 11.73 -7.76 -4.08
N ILE A 59 10.64 -8.50 -4.23
CA ILE A 59 9.30 -7.92 -4.15
C ILE A 59 9.09 -7.29 -2.77
N THR A 60 9.43 -8.04 -1.73
CA THR A 60 9.38 -7.60 -0.34
C THR A 60 10.78 -7.68 0.28
N LEU A 61 11.26 -6.56 0.82
CA LEU A 61 12.53 -6.52 1.54
C LEU A 61 12.39 -7.21 2.90
N PRO A 62 13.40 -7.96 3.36
CA PRO A 62 13.47 -8.38 4.75
C PRO A 62 13.41 -7.17 5.68
N ASN A 63 12.95 -7.37 6.91
CA ASN A 63 12.85 -6.29 7.90
C ASN A 63 14.18 -5.50 8.03
N ILE A 64 14.10 -4.19 7.84
CA ILE A 64 15.19 -3.25 8.05
C ILE A 64 14.95 -2.56 9.40
N PRO A 65 15.91 -2.60 10.36
CA PRO A 65 15.79 -1.88 11.62
C PRO A 65 15.36 -0.42 11.43
N ASP A 66 14.43 0.05 12.26
CA ASP A 66 13.86 1.40 12.25
C ASP A 66 13.03 1.79 11.00
N VAL A 67 12.99 0.93 9.98
CA VAL A 67 12.26 1.17 8.74
C VAL A 67 11.07 0.21 8.59
N GLY A 68 11.22 -1.04 9.00
CA GLY A 68 10.22 -2.09 8.85
C GLY A 68 10.38 -2.90 7.56
N VAL A 69 9.36 -3.70 7.25
CA VAL A 69 9.25 -4.44 5.98
C VAL A 69 8.78 -3.48 4.90
N MET A 70 9.42 -3.51 3.73
CA MET A 70 9.10 -2.64 2.60
C MET A 70 8.88 -3.43 1.34
N ARG A 71 7.78 -3.18 0.64
CA ARG A 71 7.56 -3.68 -0.72
C ARG A 71 8.24 -2.75 -1.72
N THR A 72 9.03 -3.31 -2.64
CA THR A 72 9.73 -2.50 -3.67
C THR A 72 9.00 -2.46 -5.01
N ARG A 73 8.00 -3.34 -5.21
CA ARG A 73 7.26 -3.47 -6.47
C ARG A 73 5.77 -3.63 -6.20
N TYR A 74 4.98 -2.67 -6.65
CA TYR A 74 3.54 -2.87 -6.78
C TYR A 74 3.24 -3.91 -7.86
N PRO A 75 2.12 -4.64 -7.78
CA PRO A 75 1.66 -5.46 -8.89
C PRO A 75 1.56 -4.58 -10.12
N ILE A 76 2.42 -4.82 -11.12
CA ILE A 76 2.17 -4.28 -12.46
C ILE A 76 1.07 -5.15 -12.99
N ALA A 77 -0.17 -4.69 -12.89
CA ALA A 77 -1.27 -5.34 -13.56
C ALA A 77 -0.93 -5.41 -15.05
N PRO A 78 -0.79 -6.60 -15.63
CA PRO A 78 -0.46 -6.68 -17.03
C PRO A 78 -1.65 -6.15 -17.82
N VAL A 79 -1.40 -5.08 -18.57
CA VAL A 79 -2.37 -4.46 -19.45
C VAL A 79 -2.41 -5.29 -20.73
N PHE A 80 -3.07 -6.45 -20.67
CA PHE A 80 -3.38 -7.22 -21.87
C PHE A 80 -4.64 -6.64 -22.52
N SER A 81 -4.57 -6.39 -23.83
CA SER A 81 -5.60 -5.71 -24.63
C SER A 81 -6.95 -6.44 -24.70
N GLU A 82 -7.02 -7.71 -24.33
CA GLU A 82 -8.25 -8.50 -24.35
C GLU A 82 -8.28 -9.45 -23.14
N GLY A 83 -8.90 -9.01 -22.05
CA GLY A 83 -9.25 -9.88 -20.92
C GLY A 83 -8.82 -9.39 -19.54
N SER A 84 -7.92 -8.41 -19.47
CA SER A 84 -7.61 -7.76 -18.18
C SER A 84 -8.78 -6.85 -17.76
N PRO A 85 -9.36 -7.02 -16.56
CA PRO A 85 -10.35 -6.08 -16.02
C PRO A 85 -9.86 -4.64 -16.06
N ILE A 86 -8.56 -4.46 -15.83
CA ILE A 86 -7.88 -3.15 -15.84
C ILE A 86 -7.83 -2.55 -17.25
N TRP A 87 -7.78 -3.36 -18.30
CA TRP A 87 -7.91 -2.84 -19.67
C TRP A 87 -9.32 -2.31 -19.94
N LYS A 88 -10.35 -3.01 -19.43
CA LYS A 88 -11.74 -2.57 -19.57
C LYS A 88 -11.98 -1.26 -18.81
N GLU A 89 -11.43 -1.14 -17.61
CA GLU A 89 -11.49 0.10 -16.83
C GLU A 89 -10.74 1.26 -17.51
N LEU A 90 -9.58 0.98 -18.11
CA LEU A 90 -8.80 1.99 -18.83
C LEU A 90 -9.50 2.48 -20.10
N GLU A 91 -10.07 1.58 -20.90
CA GLU A 91 -10.88 1.96 -22.07
C GLU A 91 -12.16 2.68 -21.65
N ALA A 92 -12.83 2.25 -20.58
CA ALA A 92 -14.00 2.96 -20.05
C ALA A 92 -13.64 4.39 -19.57
N LEU A 93 -12.51 4.56 -18.89
CA LEU A 93 -12.00 5.88 -18.49
C LEU A 93 -11.69 6.73 -19.72
N ARG A 94 -11.03 6.16 -20.73
CA ARG A 94 -10.74 6.84 -21.99
C ARG A 94 -12.02 7.32 -22.67
N ASP A 95 -13.04 6.48 -22.74
CA ASP A 95 -14.34 6.82 -23.32
C ASP A 95 -15.04 7.94 -22.55
N ILE A 96 -15.03 7.90 -21.21
CA ILE A 96 -15.57 8.96 -20.35
C ILE A 96 -14.85 10.29 -20.60
N VAL A 97 -13.52 10.29 -20.74
CA VAL A 97 -12.74 11.51 -20.95
C VAL A 97 -12.97 12.07 -22.35
N LEU A 98 -13.03 11.21 -23.38
CA LEU A 98 -13.20 11.64 -24.77
C LEU A 98 -14.63 12.06 -25.10
N ASP A 99 -15.64 11.42 -24.49
CA ASP A 99 -17.06 11.76 -24.67
C ASP A 99 -17.77 11.99 -23.32
N MET A 100 -17.23 12.96 -22.57
CA MET A 100 -17.70 13.29 -21.24
C MET A 100 -19.19 13.70 -21.20
N LYS A 101 -19.73 14.26 -22.28
CA LYS A 101 -21.15 14.65 -22.34
C LYS A 101 -22.07 13.43 -22.36
N SER A 102 -21.75 12.43 -23.19
CA SER A 102 -22.56 11.21 -23.30
C SER A 102 -22.42 10.32 -22.07
N TYR A 103 -21.25 10.33 -21.43
CA TYR A 103 -20.94 9.47 -20.28
C TYR A 103 -20.99 10.17 -18.91
N ALA A 104 -21.45 11.42 -18.85
CA ALA A 104 -21.57 12.21 -17.61
C ALA A 104 -22.38 11.50 -16.51
N LYS A 105 -23.34 10.64 -16.89
CA LYS A 105 -24.17 9.85 -15.96
C LYS A 105 -23.38 8.83 -15.13
N TYR A 106 -22.19 8.43 -15.58
CA TYR A 106 -21.34 7.48 -14.88
C TYR A 106 -20.34 8.17 -13.92
N LEU A 107 -20.29 9.50 -13.92
CA LEU A 107 -19.46 10.26 -12.99
C LEU A 107 -20.15 10.37 -11.63
N LYS A 108 -19.41 10.14 -10.54
CA LYS A 108 -19.91 10.28 -9.16
C LYS A 108 -20.43 11.68 -8.85
N SER A 109 -19.87 12.69 -9.51
CA SER A 109 -20.33 14.08 -9.48
C SER A 109 -20.34 14.61 -10.90
N GLN A 110 -21.44 15.22 -11.32
CA GLN A 110 -21.45 15.88 -12.62
C GLN A 110 -20.46 17.05 -12.57
N PRO A 111 -19.55 17.16 -13.56
CA PRO A 111 -18.76 18.37 -13.68
C PRO A 111 -19.73 19.53 -13.87
N VAL A 112 -19.51 20.63 -13.13
CA VAL A 112 -20.28 21.86 -13.30
C VAL A 112 -19.93 22.44 -14.67
N MET A 113 -20.56 21.89 -15.70
CA MET A 113 -20.56 22.46 -17.03
C MET A 113 -21.48 23.67 -16.92
N ALA A 114 -20.93 24.87 -17.09
CA ALA A 114 -21.73 26.09 -17.11
C ALA A 114 -22.80 25.96 -18.21
N GLU A 115 -24.04 25.68 -17.82
CA GLU A 115 -25.15 25.53 -18.76
C GLU A 115 -25.58 26.92 -19.27
N PRO A 116 -25.79 27.10 -20.59
CA PRO A 116 -26.70 28.12 -21.07
C PRO A 116 -28.15 27.69 -20.74
N PRO A 117 -29.07 28.63 -20.47
CA PRO A 117 -30.28 28.32 -19.75
C PRO A 117 -31.34 27.60 -20.61
N THR A 118 -32.09 26.72 -19.93
CA THR A 118 -33.48 26.25 -20.14
C THR A 118 -33.77 25.17 -21.20
N ALA A 119 -34.20 23.98 -20.76
CA ALA A 119 -35.62 23.54 -20.77
C ALA A 119 -35.81 22.16 -20.09
N ALA A 120 -37.01 21.96 -19.50
CA ALA A 120 -37.43 20.89 -18.59
C ALA A 120 -37.57 19.47 -19.21
N PRO A 121 -37.83 18.40 -18.41
CA PRO A 121 -37.40 17.03 -18.69
C PRO A 121 -38.40 16.20 -19.51
N ALA A 122 -37.90 15.28 -20.33
CA ALA A 122 -38.67 14.18 -20.88
C ALA A 122 -38.36 12.89 -20.12
N HIS A 123 -39.39 12.34 -19.48
CA HIS A 123 -39.41 11.01 -18.90
C HIS A 123 -39.11 9.95 -19.96
N HIS A 124 -38.13 9.08 -19.70
CA HIS A 124 -38.10 7.75 -20.30
C HIS A 124 -37.79 6.73 -19.22
N ASP A 125 -38.86 6.04 -18.84
CA ASP A 125 -38.87 4.80 -18.10
C ASP A 125 -38.22 3.72 -18.99
N ALA A 126 -37.12 3.14 -18.52
CA ALA A 126 -36.51 1.98 -19.15
C ALA A 126 -35.96 1.09 -18.03
N THR A 127 -36.83 0.19 -17.60
CA THR A 127 -36.50 -1.03 -16.88
C THR A 127 -35.44 -1.80 -17.68
N ASP A 128 -34.23 -1.95 -17.13
CA ASP A 128 -33.23 -2.86 -17.68
C ASP A 128 -32.75 -3.84 -16.61
N ASN A 129 -33.12 -5.09 -16.81
CA ASN A 129 -32.68 -6.25 -16.06
C ASN A 129 -31.26 -6.59 -16.55
N SER A 130 -30.23 -6.08 -15.88
CA SER A 130 -28.86 -6.52 -16.09
C SER A 130 -28.42 -7.45 -14.96
N GLU A 131 -28.14 -8.68 -15.33
CA GLU A 131 -27.62 -9.76 -14.48
C GLU A 131 -26.37 -9.29 -13.74
N LYS A 132 -26.43 -9.36 -12.40
CA LYS A 132 -25.28 -9.19 -11.51
C LYS A 132 -24.28 -10.31 -11.75
N THR A 133 -23.23 -10.04 -12.53
CA THR A 133 -21.96 -10.73 -12.35
C THR A 133 -21.15 -9.97 -11.32
N ASP A 134 -21.32 -10.32 -10.04
CA ASP A 134 -20.48 -9.88 -8.94
C ASP A 134 -19.06 -10.44 -9.16
N VAL A 135 -18.20 -9.66 -9.79
CA VAL A 135 -16.75 -9.77 -9.55
C VAL A 135 -16.50 -9.00 -8.28
N GLN A 136 -16.57 -9.70 -7.16
CA GLN A 136 -16.24 -9.17 -5.85
C GLN A 136 -14.72 -9.00 -5.79
N LEU A 137 -14.23 -7.87 -6.29
CA LEU A 137 -12.90 -7.38 -5.95
C LEU A 137 -12.97 -7.05 -4.45
N GLU A 138 -12.44 -7.94 -3.62
CA GLU A 138 -12.31 -7.74 -2.17
C GLU A 138 -11.70 -6.35 -1.96
N ALA A 139 -12.47 -5.44 -1.36
CA ALA A 139 -12.07 -4.05 -1.20
C ALA A 139 -10.80 -3.95 -0.34
N PRO A 140 -9.88 -3.01 -0.61
CA PRO A 140 -8.80 -2.72 0.32
C PRO A 140 -9.40 -2.41 1.69
N SER A 141 -8.81 -2.95 2.76
CA SER A 141 -9.27 -2.69 4.12
C SER A 141 -8.87 -1.27 4.50
N THR A 142 -9.79 -0.32 4.33
CA THR A 142 -9.57 1.10 4.67
C THR A 142 -9.62 1.30 6.18
N LEU A 143 -8.56 1.86 6.74
CA LEU A 143 -8.50 2.32 8.12
C LEU A 143 -8.63 3.83 8.18
N VAL A 144 -9.28 4.33 9.23
CA VAL A 144 -9.54 5.75 9.45
C VAL A 144 -9.02 6.17 10.82
N THR A 145 -8.37 7.34 10.89
CA THR A 145 -7.98 7.97 12.16
C THR A 145 -9.20 8.59 12.83
N SER A 146 -9.18 8.72 14.16
CA SER A 146 -10.16 9.61 14.81
C SER A 146 -10.01 11.06 14.29
N PRO A 147 -10.97 11.95 14.53
CA PRO A 147 -10.76 13.38 14.30
C PRO A 147 -9.52 13.90 15.04
N SER A 148 -8.75 14.78 14.40
CA SER A 148 -7.60 15.49 14.97
C SER A 148 -8.04 16.54 16.00
N HIS A 149 -7.09 17.23 16.62
CA HIS A 149 -7.34 18.40 17.44
C HIS A 149 -7.51 19.66 16.55
N PRO A 150 -8.30 20.69 16.97
CA PRO A 150 -8.56 21.87 16.14
C PRO A 150 -7.31 22.69 15.78
N GLU A 151 -6.26 22.61 16.59
CA GLU A 151 -4.94 23.20 16.33
C GLU A 151 -3.93 22.07 16.07
N PRO A 152 -3.00 22.20 15.09
CA PRO A 152 -2.59 23.43 14.40
C PRO A 152 -3.22 23.70 13.02
N VAL A 153 -3.87 22.72 12.40
CA VAL A 153 -4.32 22.79 10.98
C VAL A 153 -5.83 22.61 10.78
N GLY A 154 -6.62 22.66 11.86
CA GLY A 154 -8.06 22.42 11.84
C GLY A 154 -8.41 20.93 11.98
N MET A 155 -9.64 20.66 12.41
CA MET A 155 -10.18 19.30 12.56
C MET A 155 -10.20 18.56 11.22
N HIS A 156 -9.65 17.36 11.17
CA HIS A 156 -9.61 16.49 9.99
C HIS A 156 -9.41 15.02 10.40
N THR A 157 -9.51 14.12 9.42
CA THR A 157 -9.25 12.69 9.56
C THR A 157 -8.41 12.22 8.40
N HIS A 158 -7.65 11.14 8.57
CA HIS A 158 -6.96 10.50 7.46
C HIS A 158 -7.40 9.06 7.27
N THR A 159 -7.20 8.59 6.04
CA THR A 159 -7.41 7.20 5.66
C THR A 159 -6.08 6.51 5.36
N ILE A 160 -6.05 5.19 5.53
CA ILE A 160 -4.96 4.30 5.16
C ILE A 160 -5.58 3.12 4.44
N ASP A 161 -5.20 2.93 3.18
CA ASP A 161 -5.63 1.78 2.41
C ASP A 161 -4.61 0.65 2.57
N LEU A 162 -5.03 -0.47 3.16
CA LEU A 162 -4.18 -1.66 3.28
C LEU A 162 -4.57 -2.70 2.24
N ALA A 163 -3.57 -3.22 1.54
CA ALA A 163 -3.75 -4.41 0.71
C ALA A 163 -3.94 -5.66 1.61
N GLU A 164 -4.53 -6.72 1.05
CA GLU A 164 -4.81 -7.98 1.78
C GLU A 164 -3.55 -8.57 2.45
N TRP A 165 -2.42 -8.58 1.75
CA TRP A 165 -1.15 -9.07 2.31
C TRP A 165 -0.61 -8.19 3.45
N GLU A 166 -0.90 -6.87 3.44
CA GLU A 166 -0.55 -5.96 4.54
C GLU A 166 -1.43 -6.22 5.74
N TRP A 167 -2.70 -6.53 5.49
CA TRP A 167 -3.67 -6.93 6.50
C TRP A 167 -3.25 -8.22 7.21
N GLU A 168 -2.89 -9.25 6.45
CA GLU A 168 -2.35 -10.51 6.98
C GLU A 168 -1.06 -10.28 7.78
N LEU A 169 -0.11 -9.50 7.24
CA LEU A 169 1.13 -9.19 7.93
C LEU A 169 0.88 -8.48 9.26
N LEU A 170 -0.05 -7.52 9.28
CA LEU A 170 -0.40 -6.73 10.46
C LEU A 170 -1.06 -7.59 11.53
N THR A 171 -2.00 -8.46 11.16
CA THR A 171 -2.82 -9.24 12.10
C THR A 171 -2.13 -10.53 12.59
N GLU A 172 -1.39 -11.22 11.72
CA GLU A 172 -0.73 -12.48 12.05
C GLU A 172 0.69 -12.27 12.58
N GLY A 173 1.45 -11.36 11.95
CA GLY A 173 2.89 -11.23 12.08
C GLY A 173 3.40 -10.69 13.41
N ASN A 174 2.53 -10.05 14.21
CA ASN A 174 2.94 -9.27 15.39
C ASN A 174 4.00 -8.19 15.05
N GLU A 175 4.02 -7.75 13.78
CA GLU A 175 4.99 -6.82 13.22
C GLU A 175 4.43 -5.38 13.24
N VAL A 176 5.33 -4.41 13.15
CA VAL A 176 4.97 -3.00 12.97
C VAL A 176 5.03 -2.70 11.48
N LEU A 177 3.89 -2.32 10.89
CA LEU A 177 3.80 -1.89 9.51
C LEU A 177 3.93 -0.36 9.45
N ARG A 178 4.65 0.16 8.45
CA ARG A 178 4.67 1.59 8.17
C ARG A 178 3.73 1.88 7.01
N ALA A 179 2.76 2.77 7.24
CA ALA A 179 1.80 3.20 6.23
C ALA A 179 1.84 4.72 6.05
N LEU A 180 1.52 5.20 4.86
CA LEU A 180 1.32 6.61 4.59
C LEU A 180 -0.18 6.90 4.59
N THR A 181 -0.59 7.96 5.27
CA THR A 181 -1.99 8.37 5.27
C THR A 181 -2.36 9.14 4.01
N SER A 182 -3.65 9.27 3.72
CA SER A 182 -4.17 10.24 2.76
C SER A 182 -3.77 11.67 3.14
N GLU A 183 -3.76 12.56 2.14
CA GLU A 183 -3.59 13.99 2.37
C GLU A 183 -4.94 14.62 2.70
N ASP A 184 -5.05 15.23 3.89
CA ASP A 184 -6.21 16.04 4.28
C ASP A 184 -5.71 17.31 5.00
N ASN A 185 -6.45 18.41 4.85
CA ASN A 185 -6.02 19.75 5.30
C ASN A 185 -4.55 20.10 4.94
N GLY A 186 -4.11 19.66 3.76
CA GLY A 186 -2.80 19.99 3.19
C GLY A 186 -1.60 19.29 3.83
N HIS A 187 -1.81 18.18 4.55
CA HIS A 187 -0.71 17.34 5.05
C HIS A 187 -1.10 15.85 5.13
N SER A 188 -0.07 15.01 5.28
CA SER A 188 -0.17 13.56 5.48
C SER A 188 0.85 13.11 6.53
N HIS A 189 0.64 11.92 7.08
CA HIS A 189 1.50 11.32 8.10
C HIS A 189 2.10 9.99 7.63
N SER A 190 3.34 9.72 8.04
CA SER A 190 3.89 8.38 8.01
C SER A 190 3.67 7.70 9.37
N LEU A 191 2.70 6.79 9.42
CA LEU A 191 2.31 6.08 10.63
C LEU A 191 3.02 4.73 10.73
N GLN A 192 3.35 4.35 11.96
CA GLN A 192 3.72 3.00 12.34
C GLN A 192 2.54 2.39 13.06
N ILE A 193 2.01 1.28 12.54
CA ILE A 193 0.79 0.64 13.04
C ILE A 193 1.05 -0.81 13.44
N ARG A 194 0.30 -1.31 14.41
CA ARG A 194 0.38 -2.69 14.91
C ARG A 194 -0.99 -3.21 15.28
N PHE A 195 -1.25 -4.50 15.05
CA PHE A 195 -2.43 -5.16 15.62
C PHE A 195 -2.17 -5.53 17.09
N ASP A 196 -3.09 -5.11 17.97
CA ASP A 196 -3.11 -5.47 19.38
C ASP A 196 -4.02 -6.69 19.57
N LYS A 197 -3.42 -7.87 19.79
CA LYS A 197 -4.14 -9.15 19.90
C LYS A 197 -5.04 -9.23 21.14
N ASP A 198 -4.74 -8.47 22.19
CA ASP A 198 -5.52 -8.48 23.44
C ASP A 198 -6.82 -7.70 23.29
N THR A 199 -6.78 -6.61 22.52
CA THR A 199 -7.95 -5.74 22.29
C THR A 199 -8.63 -5.94 20.94
N GLY A 200 -7.99 -6.65 20.01
CA GLY A 200 -8.45 -6.82 18.63
C GLY A 200 -8.40 -5.54 17.81
N LYS A 201 -7.67 -4.50 18.26
CA LYS A 201 -7.65 -3.17 17.66
C LYS A 201 -6.33 -2.90 16.95
N ILE A 202 -6.37 -2.06 15.91
CA ILE A 202 -5.17 -1.58 15.24
C ILE A 202 -4.73 -0.29 15.91
N ARG A 203 -3.46 -0.23 16.33
CA ARG A 203 -2.91 0.87 17.11
C ARG A 203 -1.80 1.58 16.37
N ILE A 204 -1.82 2.90 16.44
CA ILE A 204 -0.71 3.77 16.06
C ILE A 204 0.35 3.68 17.17
N VAL A 205 1.57 3.30 16.78
CA VAL A 205 2.73 3.16 17.68
C VAL A 205 3.85 4.14 17.34
N GLY A 206 3.68 4.90 16.25
CA GLY A 206 4.55 6.01 15.88
C GLY A 206 3.97 6.83 14.73
N CYS A 207 4.41 8.09 14.63
CA CYS A 207 4.00 9.05 13.61
C CYS A 207 5.19 9.96 13.25
N ASP A 208 5.52 10.09 11.97
CA ASP A 208 6.57 11.00 11.46
C ASP A 208 7.90 10.93 12.23
N LYS A 209 8.34 9.69 12.50
CA LYS A 209 9.56 9.35 13.26
C LYS A 209 9.50 9.72 14.75
N LYS A 210 8.33 10.03 15.30
CA LYS A 210 8.07 10.25 16.72
C LYS A 210 7.15 9.17 17.26
N ALA A 211 7.13 9.01 18.58
CA ALA A 211 6.26 8.02 19.24
C ALA A 211 4.78 8.42 19.19
N GLU A 212 4.48 9.72 19.13
CA GLU A 212 3.12 10.26 19.16
C GLU A 212 2.92 11.27 18.04
N CYS A 213 1.72 11.26 17.45
CA CYS A 213 1.28 12.25 16.47
C CYS A 213 0.99 13.58 17.17
N LYS A 214 1.39 14.70 16.57
CA LYS A 214 1.14 16.04 17.14
C LYS A 214 -0.28 16.54 16.86
N ASP A 215 -0.97 15.91 15.94
CA ASP A 215 -2.27 16.32 15.44
C ASP A 215 -3.40 15.82 16.37
N GLY A 216 -3.06 15.07 17.43
CA GLY A 216 -3.99 14.77 18.52
C GLY A 216 -5.00 13.68 18.19
N HIS A 217 -4.76 12.87 17.17
CA HIS A 217 -5.54 11.66 16.90
C HIS A 217 -5.45 10.65 18.06
N SER A 218 -6.51 9.88 18.23
CA SER A 218 -6.50 8.66 19.03
C SER A 218 -5.43 7.69 18.51
N ALA A 219 -4.81 6.95 19.42
CA ALA A 219 -3.86 5.90 19.07
C ALA A 219 -4.53 4.65 18.46
N VAL A 220 -5.85 4.66 18.22
CA VAL A 220 -6.61 3.55 17.65
C VAL A 220 -7.14 3.96 16.27
N LEU A 221 -6.95 3.08 15.30
CA LEU A 221 -7.56 3.17 13.98
C LEU A 221 -8.84 2.34 13.93
N GLU A 222 -9.85 2.85 13.25
CA GLU A 222 -11.12 2.16 12.99
C GLU A 222 -11.18 1.72 11.54
N ARG A 223 -11.93 0.65 11.23
CA ARG A 223 -12.22 0.34 9.83
C ARG A 223 -13.32 1.25 9.34
N GLU A 224 -13.21 1.70 8.09
CA GLU A 224 -14.25 2.52 7.47
C GLU A 224 -15.61 1.78 7.45
N GLU A 225 -15.59 0.47 7.22
CA GLU A 225 -16.77 -0.39 7.20
C GLU A 225 -17.50 -0.46 8.56
N ASP A 226 -16.78 -0.36 9.67
CA ASP A 226 -17.35 -0.38 11.02
C ASP A 226 -18.09 0.93 11.35
N ASN A 227 -17.84 2.01 10.59
CA ASN A 227 -18.50 3.32 10.75
C ASN A 227 -19.81 3.44 9.95
N ILE A 228 -20.16 2.47 9.09
CA ILE A 228 -21.38 2.51 8.26
C ILE A 228 -22.65 2.19 9.07
N HIS A 229 -22.52 1.71 10.32
CA HIS A 229 -23.65 1.40 11.20
C HIS A 229 -23.98 2.48 12.25
N ALA A 230 -23.39 3.67 12.16
CA ALA A 230 -23.55 4.75 13.15
C ALA A 230 -24.45 5.93 12.71
N VAL A 231 -25.38 5.71 11.76
CA VAL A 231 -26.42 6.70 11.37
C VAL A 231 -27.82 6.10 11.43
#